data_AF-A0A817UDY1-F1
#
_entry.id   AF-A0A817UDY1-F1
#
_cell.length_a   1.000
_cell.length_b   1.000
_cell.length_c   1.000
_cell.angle_alpha   90.00
_cell.angle_beta   90.00
_cell.angle_gamma   90.00
#
_symmetry.space_group_name_H-M   'P 1'
#
loop_
_entity.id
_entity.type
_entity.pdbx_description
1 polymer ?
#
loop_
_entity_poly.entity_id
_entity_poly.type
_entity_poly.pdbx_seq_one_letter_code
_entity_poly.pdbx_strand_id
1 'polypeptide(L)'
;MFLACCCHCSPLCLFLSIIAALLIGIAIAAILVAVLTKTTSTSTTITTTTATTATTTTETTATTTTTTTTTTATTTTTTTATTTTTTTTDTTTTTTTATTATTTTTMTTDTTTTMTTTSTVTTTTTTTTSTETTTTSTATTTTTTTTSSAPPSVNCTVSTAGSTIWFISEHLICDCSSPITNITSIITLQKTTGASFGGIWTTINSYMTYSRVSSGAQIIYTYGIINGQTIPTSQCPFTLAADLSLSGTAHSTSGDIYSVSYATSTGQINTLSGSF
;
A
#
# COMPACT_ATOMS: atom_id res chain seq x y z
N MET A 1 -6.40 27.85 68.61
CA MET A 1 -5.19 27.35 69.28
C MET A 1 -4.23 26.89 68.17
N PHE A 2 -3.63 27.84 67.46
CA PHE A 2 -2.29 28.40 67.70
C PHE A 2 -1.18 27.38 67.50
N LEU A 3 -0.57 27.36 66.31
CA LEU A 3 0.90 27.25 66.16
C LEU A 3 1.34 27.54 64.71
N ALA A 4 1.15 28.77 64.25
CA ALA A 4 1.64 29.23 62.95
C ALA A 4 2.21 30.64 63.07
N CYS A 5 3.30 30.81 63.83
CA CYS A 5 4.18 31.97 63.74
C CYS A 5 5.40 31.73 64.65
N CYS A 6 6.56 31.39 64.08
CA CYS A 6 7.91 31.61 64.64
C CYS A 6 9.05 30.95 63.83
N CYS A 7 8.78 30.14 62.79
CA CYS A 7 9.84 29.47 62.02
C CYS A 7 10.59 30.34 60.99
N HIS A 8 10.37 31.65 60.92
CA HIS A 8 11.09 32.52 59.96
C HIS A 8 12.31 33.26 60.55
N CYS A 9 12.58 33.16 61.85
CA CYS A 9 13.70 33.91 62.46
C CYS A 9 14.99 33.09 62.66
N SER A 10 14.96 31.76 62.46
CA SER A 10 16.17 30.96 62.54
C SER A 10 16.79 30.79 61.14
N PRO A 11 18.07 31.14 60.94
CA PRO A 11 18.76 30.88 59.67
C PRO A 11 18.75 29.39 59.31
N LEU A 12 18.58 28.50 60.30
CA LEU A 12 18.44 27.07 60.09
C LEU A 12 17.12 26.71 59.38
N CYS A 13 16.01 27.39 59.71
CA CYS A 13 14.71 27.15 59.06
C CYS A 13 14.70 27.65 57.61
N LEU A 14 15.34 28.79 57.34
CA LEU A 14 15.50 29.27 55.97
C LEU A 14 16.34 28.28 55.15
N PHE A 15 17.45 27.79 55.71
CA PHE A 15 18.30 26.80 55.05
C PHE A 15 17.56 25.48 54.77
N LEU A 16 16.79 24.97 55.73
CA LEU A 16 15.95 23.78 55.56
C LEU A 16 14.86 23.98 54.49
N SER A 17 14.25 25.17 54.41
CA SER A 17 13.24 25.49 53.38
C SER A 17 13.83 25.54 51.97
N ILE A 18 15.05 26.06 51.82
CA ILE A 18 15.76 26.11 50.54
C ILE A 18 16.16 24.69 50.09
N ILE A 19 16.65 23.85 51.01
CA ILE A 19 16.96 22.44 50.71
C ILE A 19 15.70 21.68 50.29
N ALA A 20 14.58 21.87 51.01
CA ALA A 20 13.32 21.22 50.66
C ALA A 20 12.82 21.64 49.26
N ALA A 21 12.88 22.93 48.93
CA ALA A 21 12.50 23.43 47.60
C ALA A 21 13.41 22.89 46.48
N LEU A 22 14.72 22.80 46.73
CA LEU A 22 15.69 22.24 45.78
C LEU A 22 15.41 20.74 45.51
N LEU A 23 15.14 19.96 46.55
CA LEU A 23 14.84 18.54 46.42
C LEU A 23 13.53 18.30 45.65
N ILE A 24 12.50 19.12 45.88
CA ILE A 24 11.25 19.07 45.11
C ILE A 24 11.50 19.40 43.64
N GLY A 25 12.30 20.43 43.35
CA GLY A 25 12.66 20.80 41.97
C GLY A 25 13.37 19.67 41.21
N ILE A 26 14.33 19.01 41.86
CA ILE A 26 15.05 17.86 41.28
C ILE A 26 14.11 16.68 41.01
N ALA A 27 13.18 16.38 41.93
CA ALA A 27 12.21 15.31 41.73
C ALA A 27 11.27 15.58 40.54
N ILE A 28 10.78 16.82 40.39
CA ILE A 28 9.93 17.21 39.26
C ILE A 28 10.69 17.12 37.93
N ALA A 29 11.94 17.59 37.89
CA ALA A 29 12.77 17.50 36.69
C ALA A 29 13.03 16.04 36.28
N ALA A 30 13.30 15.15 37.24
CA ALA A 30 13.48 13.72 36.98
C ALA A 30 12.21 13.05 36.41
N ILE A 31 11.02 13.41 36.94
CA ILE A 31 9.74 12.92 36.42
C ILE A 31 9.50 13.42 34.99
N LEU A 32 9.76 14.70 34.71
CA LEU A 32 9.63 15.26 33.35
C LEU A 32 10.56 14.56 32.34
N VAL A 33 11.81 14.29 32.72
CA VAL A 33 12.75 13.55 31.88
C VAL A 33 12.28 12.11 31.67
N ALA A 34 11.77 11.44 32.71
CA ALA A 34 11.23 10.08 32.58
C ALA A 34 9.98 10.02 31.69
N VAL A 35 9.13 11.06 31.71
CA VAL A 35 7.96 11.17 30.83
C VAL A 35 8.37 11.46 29.39
N LEU A 36 9.35 12.34 29.15
CA LEU A 36 9.85 12.61 27.80
C LEU A 36 10.58 11.41 27.18
N THR A 37 11.37 10.69 27.96
CA THR A 37 12.15 9.53 27.48
C THR A 37 11.31 8.26 27.30
N LYS A 38 10.11 8.21 27.89
CA LYS A 38 9.12 7.13 27.63
C LYS A 38 8.26 7.41 26.39
N THR A 39 8.82 8.02 25.36
CA THR A 39 8.29 7.84 24.01
C THR A 39 8.89 6.55 23.45
N THR A 40 8.33 5.42 23.89
CA THR A 40 8.56 4.14 23.23
C THR A 40 8.01 4.29 21.82
N SER A 41 8.89 4.53 20.84
CA SER A 41 8.57 4.34 19.43
C SER A 41 8.18 2.87 19.28
N THR A 42 6.89 2.59 19.35
CA THR A 42 6.34 1.34 18.86
C THR A 42 6.54 1.36 17.36
N SER A 43 7.71 0.89 16.94
CA SER A 43 7.98 0.58 15.54
C SER A 43 7.05 -0.59 15.19
N THR A 44 5.89 -0.28 14.65
CA THR A 44 5.00 -1.27 14.08
C THR A 44 5.72 -1.84 12.87
N THR A 45 6.38 -2.98 13.06
CA THR A 45 6.90 -3.75 11.94
C THR A 45 5.68 -4.28 11.20
N ILE A 46 5.32 -3.61 10.10
CA ILE A 46 4.32 -4.11 9.17
C ILE A 46 4.96 -5.31 8.46
N THR A 47 4.72 -6.50 8.99
CA THR A 47 5.02 -7.75 8.28
C THR A 47 4.12 -7.79 7.06
N THR A 48 4.67 -7.39 5.91
CA THR A 48 4.01 -7.55 4.62
C THR A 48 4.03 -9.05 4.32
N THR A 49 2.95 -9.73 4.66
CA THR A 49 2.73 -11.11 4.23
C THR A 49 2.41 -11.04 2.74
N THR A 50 3.43 -11.16 1.91
CA THR A 50 3.23 -11.42 0.48
C THR A 50 2.46 -12.73 0.37
N ALA A 51 1.17 -12.64 0.04
CA ALA A 51 0.38 -13.81 -0.29
C ALA A 51 0.97 -14.43 -1.55
N THR A 52 1.83 -15.42 -1.38
CA THR A 52 2.32 -16.26 -2.46
C THR A 52 1.10 -16.99 -3.00
N THR A 53 0.52 -16.47 -4.09
CA THR A 53 -0.53 -17.15 -4.83
C THR A 53 0.11 -18.43 -5.35
N ALA A 54 -0.29 -19.57 -4.78
CA ALA A 54 0.09 -20.87 -5.29
C ALA A 54 -0.39 -20.93 -6.74
N THR A 55 0.55 -20.82 -7.67
CA THR A 55 0.27 -21.03 -9.08
C THR A 55 0.08 -22.53 -9.23
N THR A 56 -1.16 -22.98 -9.30
CA THR A 56 -1.48 -24.36 -9.64
C THR A 56 -1.13 -24.55 -11.11
N THR A 57 0.09 -24.97 -11.38
CA THR A 57 0.50 -25.43 -12.71
C THR A 57 -0.30 -26.69 -13.02
N THR A 58 -1.34 -26.55 -13.83
CA THR A 58 -2.04 -27.71 -14.39
C THR A 58 -1.10 -28.35 -15.39
N GLU A 59 -0.48 -29.46 -15.01
CA GLU A 59 0.35 -30.29 -15.87
C GLU A 59 -0.55 -30.82 -17.00
N THR A 60 -0.49 -30.15 -18.15
CA THR A 60 -1.17 -30.60 -19.35
C THR A 60 -0.29 -31.66 -19.98
N THR A 61 -0.62 -32.94 -19.74
CA THR A 61 0.01 -34.08 -20.40
C THR A 61 -0.24 -33.97 -21.91
N ALA A 62 0.75 -33.44 -22.63
CA ALA A 62 0.73 -33.42 -24.09
C ALA A 62 0.74 -34.87 -24.58
N THR A 63 -0.37 -35.30 -25.18
CA THR A 63 -0.45 -36.60 -25.84
C THR A 63 0.23 -36.44 -27.21
N THR A 64 1.44 -36.98 -27.35
CA THR A 64 2.19 -36.93 -28.61
C THR A 64 1.52 -37.84 -29.64
N THR A 65 0.76 -37.26 -30.58
CA THR A 65 0.27 -37.97 -31.76
C THR A 65 1.35 -37.99 -32.83
N THR A 66 2.05 -39.11 -32.96
CA THR A 66 3.02 -39.35 -34.02
C THR A 66 2.28 -39.47 -35.37
N THR A 67 2.38 -38.45 -36.21
CA THR A 67 1.85 -38.48 -37.57
C THR A 67 3.00 -38.79 -38.53
N THR A 68 3.01 -40.02 -39.07
CA THR A 68 4.00 -40.45 -40.06
C THR A 68 3.72 -39.77 -41.39
N THR A 69 4.56 -38.82 -41.79
CA THR A 69 4.48 -38.15 -43.10
C THR A 69 5.49 -38.77 -44.05
N THR A 70 5.02 -39.41 -45.11
CA THR A 70 5.87 -39.97 -46.18
C THR A 70 6.26 -38.86 -47.15
N THR A 71 7.50 -38.37 -47.05
CA THR A 71 8.03 -37.35 -47.96
C THR A 71 8.56 -38.01 -49.23
N THR A 72 7.94 -37.71 -50.38
CA THR A 72 8.44 -38.11 -51.69
C THR A 72 9.53 -37.13 -52.13
N ALA A 73 10.72 -37.65 -52.39
CA ALA A 73 11.87 -36.85 -52.83
C ALA A 73 11.64 -36.29 -54.23
N THR A 74 11.68 -34.96 -54.36
CA THR A 74 11.73 -34.27 -55.67
C THR A 74 13.13 -33.67 -55.81
N THR A 75 13.84 -34.08 -56.86
CA THR A 75 15.19 -33.62 -57.17
C THR A 75 15.11 -32.29 -57.92
N THR A 76 15.59 -31.21 -57.29
CA THR A 76 15.72 -29.89 -57.93
C THR A 76 17.19 -29.59 -58.19
N THR A 77 17.55 -29.36 -59.44
CA THR A 77 18.89 -28.97 -59.88
C THR A 77 19.07 -27.46 -59.69
N THR A 78 20.00 -27.04 -58.84
CA THR A 78 20.32 -25.62 -58.61
C THR A 78 21.57 -25.24 -59.37
N THR A 79 21.46 -24.22 -60.23
CA THR A 79 22.56 -23.62 -60.99
C THR A 79 23.22 -22.51 -60.15
N THR A 80 24.53 -22.57 -59.98
CA THR A 80 25.32 -21.61 -59.20
C THR A 80 25.63 -20.35 -60.01
N ALA A 81 25.24 -19.18 -59.52
CA ALA A 81 25.74 -17.88 -59.99
C ALA A 81 26.72 -17.31 -58.96
N THR A 82 27.91 -16.96 -59.42
CA THR A 82 29.01 -16.42 -58.61
C THR A 82 28.83 -14.91 -58.44
N THR A 83 28.70 -14.43 -57.21
CA THR A 83 28.68 -13.00 -56.88
C THR A 83 29.96 -12.65 -56.14
N THR A 84 30.73 -11.70 -56.68
CA THR A 84 31.96 -11.16 -56.10
C THR A 84 31.61 -10.11 -55.03
N THR A 85 32.02 -10.33 -53.79
CA THR A 85 31.85 -9.36 -52.69
C THR A 85 33.17 -8.65 -52.43
N THR A 86 33.13 -7.32 -52.35
CA THR A 86 34.28 -6.46 -52.06
C THR A 86 34.34 -6.22 -50.56
N THR A 87 35.49 -6.49 -49.93
CA THR A 87 35.70 -6.34 -48.48
C THR A 87 36.26 -4.96 -48.16
N THR A 88 35.55 -4.16 -47.37
CA THR A 88 36.07 -2.94 -46.74
C THR A 88 36.47 -3.23 -45.30
N THR A 89 37.72 -2.89 -44.96
CA THR A 89 38.32 -3.08 -43.63
C THR A 89 38.03 -1.87 -42.74
N ASP A 90 37.16 -2.03 -41.73
CA ASP A 90 36.98 -1.04 -40.67
C ASP A 90 37.96 -1.29 -39.52
N THR A 91 38.62 -0.22 -39.07
CA THR A 91 39.61 -0.24 -37.99
C THR A 91 38.95 0.12 -36.67
N THR A 92 38.72 -0.87 -35.80
CA THR A 92 38.14 -0.66 -34.47
C THR A 92 39.25 -0.35 -33.45
N THR A 93 39.16 0.80 -32.79
CA THR A 93 40.07 1.20 -31.70
C THR A 93 39.53 0.68 -30.37
N THR A 94 40.26 -0.23 -29.72
CA THR A 94 39.86 -0.82 -28.43
C THR A 94 40.44 -0.01 -27.27
N THR A 95 39.58 0.67 -26.51
CA THR A 95 39.96 1.37 -25.26
C THR A 95 39.84 0.40 -24.09
N THR A 96 40.98 0.04 -23.48
CA THR A 96 41.04 -0.79 -22.27
C THR A 96 40.84 0.06 -21.02
N THR A 97 39.70 -0.11 -20.34
CA THR A 97 39.45 0.47 -19.02
C THR A 97 39.89 -0.50 -17.94
N ALA A 98 40.83 -0.08 -17.09
CA ALA A 98 41.29 -0.86 -15.95
C ALA A 98 40.17 -1.04 -14.91
N THR A 99 39.84 -2.28 -14.58
CA THR A 99 38.84 -2.64 -13.57
C THR A 99 39.54 -2.87 -12.23
N THR A 100 39.22 -2.07 -11.22
CA THR A 100 39.69 -2.27 -9.84
C THR A 100 38.90 -3.41 -9.19
N ALA A 101 39.59 -4.50 -8.84
CA ALA A 101 39.00 -5.62 -8.12
C ALA A 101 38.61 -5.19 -6.70
N THR A 102 37.33 -5.30 -6.36
CA THR A 102 36.82 -5.07 -5.00
C THR A 102 36.60 -6.43 -4.35
N THR A 103 37.39 -6.74 -3.33
CA THR A 103 37.27 -7.98 -2.55
C THR A 103 36.00 -7.94 -1.71
N THR A 104 35.02 -8.78 -2.04
CA THR A 104 33.79 -8.94 -1.26
C THR A 104 33.94 -10.14 -0.32
N THR A 105 34.09 -9.88 0.98
CA THR A 105 34.11 -10.91 2.02
C THR A 105 32.68 -11.40 2.24
N THR A 106 32.40 -12.64 1.84
CA THR A 106 31.10 -13.28 2.05
C THR A 106 31.07 -13.87 3.46
N MET A 107 30.26 -13.32 4.35
CA MET A 107 29.96 -13.98 5.63
C MET A 107 28.90 -15.06 5.40
N THR A 108 29.30 -16.31 5.50
CA THR A 108 28.38 -17.46 5.64
C THR A 108 27.63 -17.32 6.95
N THR A 109 26.33 -17.05 6.86
CA THR A 109 25.41 -17.13 7.99
C THR A 109 24.86 -18.55 8.03
N ASP A 110 25.04 -19.22 9.16
CA ASP A 110 24.53 -20.57 9.42
C ASP A 110 23.03 -20.63 9.13
N THR A 111 22.66 -21.55 8.25
CA THR A 111 21.28 -21.78 7.85
C THR A 111 20.64 -22.73 8.86
N THR A 112 19.88 -22.19 9.81
CA THR A 112 19.08 -22.99 10.75
C THR A 112 17.92 -23.64 10.00
N THR A 113 18.04 -24.93 9.71
CA THR A 113 17.01 -25.75 9.08
C THR A 113 15.82 -25.91 10.04
N THR A 114 14.74 -25.15 9.81
CA THR A 114 13.50 -25.29 10.57
C THR A 114 12.68 -26.42 9.94
N MET A 115 12.54 -27.54 10.65
CA MET A 115 11.68 -28.64 10.23
C MET A 115 10.22 -28.16 10.21
N THR A 116 9.62 -28.15 9.03
CA THR A 116 8.20 -27.80 8.86
C THR A 116 7.39 -29.09 8.86
N THR A 117 6.69 -29.37 9.95
CA THR A 117 5.72 -30.47 10.06
C THR A 117 4.49 -30.14 9.21
N THR A 118 4.30 -30.89 8.12
CA THR A 118 3.10 -30.80 7.28
C THR A 118 2.01 -31.65 7.90
N SER A 119 1.02 -31.02 8.54
CA SER A 119 -0.19 -31.70 9.02
C SER A 119 -1.21 -31.76 7.89
N THR A 120 -1.42 -32.95 7.33
CA THR A 120 -2.47 -33.24 6.35
C THR A 120 -3.83 -33.19 7.04
N VAL A 121 -4.64 -32.17 6.73
CA VAL A 121 -6.03 -32.09 7.18
C VAL A 121 -6.91 -32.87 6.20
N THR A 122 -7.38 -34.04 6.62
CA THR A 122 -8.36 -34.83 5.88
C THR A 122 -9.74 -34.20 6.02
N THR A 123 -10.25 -33.59 4.95
CA THR A 123 -11.61 -33.03 4.91
C THR A 123 -12.61 -34.12 4.53
N THR A 124 -13.38 -34.60 5.51
CA THR A 124 -14.49 -35.54 5.29
C THR A 124 -15.66 -34.78 4.65
N THR A 125 -15.97 -35.07 3.39
CA THR A 125 -17.14 -34.52 2.69
C THR A 125 -18.36 -35.37 3.06
N THR A 126 -19.32 -34.79 3.78
CA THR A 126 -20.60 -35.44 4.10
C THR A 126 -21.63 -35.07 3.04
N THR A 127 -21.96 -36.04 2.18
CA THR A 127 -23.04 -35.90 1.18
C THR A 127 -24.38 -36.18 1.86
N THR A 128 -25.17 -35.14 2.09
CA THR A 128 -26.57 -35.27 2.53
C THR A 128 -27.49 -35.36 1.33
N THR A 129 -28.05 -36.55 1.10
CA THR A 129 -29.15 -36.78 0.16
C THR A 129 -30.43 -36.19 0.74
N SER A 130 -30.94 -35.11 0.14
CA SER A 130 -32.24 -34.52 0.48
C SER A 130 -33.35 -35.17 -0.34
N THR A 131 -34.37 -35.69 0.34
CA THR A 131 -35.57 -36.27 -0.27
C THR A 131 -36.52 -35.12 -0.67
N GLU A 132 -36.69 -34.93 -1.96
CA GLU A 132 -37.53 -33.87 -2.53
C GLU A 132 -39.02 -34.25 -2.38
N THR A 133 -39.76 -33.48 -1.58
CA THR A 133 -41.22 -33.61 -1.48
C THR A 133 -41.86 -32.64 -2.46
N THR A 134 -42.42 -33.19 -3.54
CA THR A 134 -43.10 -32.40 -4.58
C THR A 134 -44.43 -31.86 -4.04
N THR A 135 -44.51 -30.55 -3.82
CA THR A 135 -45.78 -29.86 -3.54
C THR A 135 -46.18 -29.03 -4.75
N THR A 136 -47.33 -29.38 -5.33
CA THR A 136 -47.92 -28.68 -6.46
C THR A 136 -48.47 -27.33 -5.99
N SER A 137 -47.81 -26.24 -6.35
CA SER A 137 -48.24 -24.87 -6.05
C SER A 137 -48.80 -24.18 -7.29
N THR A 138 -49.98 -23.59 -7.16
CA THR A 138 -50.68 -22.83 -8.19
C THR A 138 -49.94 -21.52 -8.47
N ALA A 139 -49.46 -21.33 -9.70
CA ALA A 139 -48.66 -20.19 -10.11
C ALA A 139 -49.52 -18.92 -10.28
N THR A 140 -49.35 -17.95 -9.38
CA THR A 140 -49.82 -16.57 -9.57
C THR A 140 -48.75 -15.79 -10.32
N THR A 141 -49.06 -15.33 -11.54
CA THR A 141 -48.14 -14.54 -12.36
C THR A 141 -48.09 -13.10 -11.85
N THR A 142 -47.10 -12.81 -10.99
CA THR A 142 -46.78 -11.44 -10.58
C THR A 142 -45.79 -10.85 -11.59
N THR A 143 -46.23 -9.86 -12.35
CA THR A 143 -45.37 -9.11 -13.29
C THR A 143 -44.47 -8.19 -12.48
N THR A 144 -43.25 -8.64 -12.16
CA THR A 144 -42.24 -7.83 -11.48
C THR A 144 -41.56 -6.94 -12.51
N THR A 145 -41.91 -5.65 -12.52
CA THR A 145 -41.21 -4.65 -13.32
C THR A 145 -39.80 -4.48 -12.75
N THR A 146 -38.80 -5.05 -13.41
CA THR A 146 -37.39 -4.85 -13.03
C THR A 146 -36.94 -3.47 -13.49
N THR A 147 -36.98 -2.49 -12.59
CA THR A 147 -36.25 -1.24 -12.81
C THR A 147 -34.77 -1.58 -12.82
N SER A 148 -34.15 -1.50 -14.00
CA SER A 148 -32.71 -1.66 -14.17
C SER A 148 -32.00 -0.51 -13.45
N SER A 149 -31.68 -0.71 -12.17
CA SER A 149 -30.77 0.16 -11.44
C SER A 149 -29.45 0.20 -12.19
N ALA A 150 -28.90 1.40 -12.39
CA ALA A 150 -27.53 1.54 -12.88
C ALA A 150 -26.57 0.71 -11.99
N PRO A 151 -25.52 0.10 -12.57
CA PRO A 151 -24.57 -0.67 -11.79
C PRO A 151 -23.93 0.20 -10.69
N PRO A 152 -23.57 -0.41 -9.55
CA PRO A 152 -22.94 0.30 -8.45
C PRO A 152 -21.63 0.93 -8.95
N SER A 153 -21.47 2.23 -8.73
CA SER A 153 -20.30 2.99 -9.20
C SER A 153 -19.69 3.81 -8.07
N VAL A 154 -18.37 3.97 -8.14
CA VAL A 154 -17.63 4.96 -7.37
C VAL A 154 -17.10 5.95 -8.38
N ASN A 155 -17.28 7.24 -8.13
CA ASN A 155 -16.75 8.31 -8.95
C ASN A 155 -15.84 9.15 -8.06
N CYS A 156 -14.61 9.38 -8.48
CA CYS A 156 -13.68 10.24 -7.75
C CYS A 156 -13.36 11.49 -8.58
N THR A 157 -13.34 12.64 -7.91
CA THR A 157 -13.01 13.94 -8.47
C THR A 157 -11.84 14.53 -7.70
N VAL A 158 -10.96 15.25 -8.39
CA VAL A 158 -9.83 15.94 -7.78
C VAL A 158 -10.24 17.37 -7.39
N SER A 159 -9.71 17.85 -6.28
CA SER A 159 -9.87 19.23 -5.82
C SER A 159 -8.60 19.67 -5.09
N THR A 160 -8.17 20.92 -5.29
CA THR A 160 -7.08 21.52 -4.52
C THR A 160 -7.67 22.46 -3.46
N ALA A 161 -7.62 22.06 -2.19
CA ALA A 161 -8.32 22.78 -1.12
C ALA A 161 -7.53 23.95 -0.53
N GLY A 162 -6.30 24.15 -0.98
CA GLY A 162 -5.47 25.28 -0.65
C GLY A 162 -4.07 25.07 -1.19
N SER A 163 -3.56 26.05 -1.94
CA SER A 163 -2.18 26.07 -2.40
C SER A 163 -1.58 27.41 -2.00
N THR A 164 -0.58 27.35 -1.14
CA THR A 164 0.25 28.49 -0.76
C THR A 164 1.71 28.13 -0.98
N ILE A 165 2.62 29.07 -0.75
CA ILE A 165 4.06 28.79 -0.81
C ILE A 165 4.59 28.01 0.41
N TRP A 166 3.75 27.76 1.42
CA TRP A 166 4.11 27.08 2.67
C TRP A 166 3.44 25.72 2.84
N PHE A 167 2.28 25.54 2.22
CA PHE A 167 1.57 24.27 2.22
C PHE A 167 0.69 24.15 0.97
N ILE A 168 0.47 22.94 0.52
CA ILE A 168 -0.59 22.59 -0.43
C ILE A 168 -1.34 21.36 0.09
N SER A 169 -2.64 21.31 -0.19
CA SER A 169 -3.49 20.17 0.10
C SER A 169 -4.23 19.73 -1.17
N GLU A 170 -3.97 18.50 -1.59
CA GLU A 170 -4.62 17.86 -2.73
C GLU A 170 -5.64 16.83 -2.25
N HIS A 171 -6.88 16.98 -2.71
CA HIS A 171 -8.01 16.19 -2.27
C HIS A 171 -8.52 15.30 -3.40
N LEU A 172 -8.72 14.04 -3.09
CA LEU A 172 -9.49 13.11 -3.89
C LEU A 172 -10.84 12.89 -3.21
N ILE A 173 -11.90 13.41 -3.83
CA ILE A 173 -13.28 13.35 -3.32
C ILE A 173 -13.98 12.22 -4.06
N CYS A 174 -14.30 11.14 -3.36
CA CYS A 174 -14.97 9.98 -3.92
C CYS A 174 -16.43 9.93 -3.46
N ASP A 175 -17.33 9.86 -4.43
CA ASP A 175 -18.76 9.62 -4.25
C ASP A 175 -19.09 8.17 -4.64
N CYS A 176 -20.07 7.57 -3.98
CA CYS A 176 -20.41 6.17 -4.16
C CYS A 176 -21.92 5.94 -4.16
N SER A 177 -22.42 5.22 -5.17
CA SER A 177 -23.84 4.87 -5.25
C SER A 177 -24.18 3.56 -4.52
N SER A 178 -23.19 2.88 -3.94
CA SER A 178 -23.35 1.61 -3.22
C SER A 178 -22.24 1.40 -2.19
N PRO A 179 -22.46 0.55 -1.17
CA PRO A 179 -21.45 0.28 -0.15
C PRO A 179 -20.16 -0.28 -0.74
N ILE A 180 -19.03 0.21 -0.23
CA ILE A 180 -17.69 -0.19 -0.66
C ILE A 180 -17.12 -1.18 0.37
N THR A 181 -16.82 -2.39 -0.07
CA THR A 181 -16.30 -3.48 0.77
C THR A 181 -14.79 -3.59 0.73
N ASN A 182 -14.17 -3.05 -0.32
CA ASN A 182 -12.72 -2.92 -0.43
C ASN A 182 -12.38 -1.62 -1.17
N ILE A 183 -11.38 -0.88 -0.70
CA ILE A 183 -10.82 0.24 -1.44
C ILE A 183 -9.33 0.36 -1.11
N THR A 184 -8.53 0.61 -2.13
CA THR A 184 -7.14 1.02 -2.04
C THR A 184 -6.96 2.22 -2.96
N SER A 185 -6.64 3.38 -2.37
CA SER A 185 -6.32 4.60 -3.10
C SER A 185 -4.85 4.93 -2.94
N ILE A 186 -4.19 5.24 -4.05
CA ILE A 186 -2.80 5.68 -4.10
C ILE A 186 -2.81 7.08 -4.70
N ILE A 187 -2.28 8.05 -3.97
CA ILE A 187 -2.03 9.42 -4.43
C ILE A 187 -0.52 9.60 -4.49
N THR A 188 0.01 10.01 -5.62
CA THR A 188 1.44 10.23 -5.83
C THR A 188 1.67 11.68 -6.18
N LEU A 189 2.34 12.40 -5.28
CA LEU A 189 2.72 13.80 -5.47
C LEU A 189 4.19 13.90 -5.86
N GLN A 190 4.52 14.65 -6.90
CA GLN A 190 5.87 14.99 -7.29
C GLN A 190 6.46 15.96 -6.27
N LYS A 191 7.70 15.74 -5.86
CA LYS A 191 8.38 16.67 -4.95
C LYS A 191 8.98 17.81 -5.76
N THR A 192 8.48 19.01 -5.51
CA THR A 192 9.21 20.24 -5.85
C THR A 192 10.31 20.51 -4.81
N THR A 193 11.28 21.36 -5.14
CA THR A 193 12.35 21.74 -4.21
C THR A 193 11.76 22.28 -2.91
N GLY A 194 12.17 21.71 -1.79
CA GLY A 194 11.66 22.12 -0.47
C GLY A 194 10.31 21.51 -0.09
N ALA A 195 9.69 20.70 -0.96
CA ALA A 195 8.49 19.96 -0.62
C ALA A 195 8.82 18.76 0.29
N SER A 196 8.05 18.65 1.35
CA SER A 196 8.11 17.57 2.33
C SER A 196 6.70 17.16 2.74
N PHE A 197 6.57 16.05 3.46
CA PHE A 197 5.28 15.61 3.96
C PHE A 197 4.67 16.65 4.91
N GLY A 198 3.43 17.07 4.65
CA GLY A 198 2.67 17.98 5.50
C GLY A 198 1.64 17.29 6.39
N GLY A 199 1.03 16.21 5.90
CA GLY A 199 -0.11 15.60 6.57
C GLY A 199 -0.82 14.59 5.69
N ILE A 200 -1.63 13.75 6.33
CA ILE A 200 -2.52 12.81 5.67
C ILE A 200 -3.80 12.74 6.50
N TRP A 201 -4.97 12.93 5.87
CA TRP A 201 -6.24 12.84 6.56
C TRP A 201 -7.37 12.36 5.64
N THR A 202 -8.49 11.96 6.25
CA THR A 202 -9.72 11.58 5.56
C THR A 202 -10.94 11.93 6.40
N THR A 203 -12.09 12.21 5.77
CA THR A 203 -13.36 12.45 6.47
C THR A 203 -13.97 11.18 7.09
N ILE A 204 -13.53 9.99 6.67
CA ILE A 204 -14.05 8.68 7.11
C ILE A 204 -13.01 7.90 7.91
N ASN A 205 -12.33 8.58 8.84
CA ASN A 205 -11.16 8.05 9.56
C ASN A 205 -11.41 6.73 10.31
N SER A 206 -12.65 6.47 10.74
CA SER A 206 -13.02 5.21 11.41
C SER A 206 -13.05 3.98 10.48
N TYR A 207 -13.04 4.18 9.16
CA TYR A 207 -13.12 3.11 8.15
C TYR A 207 -11.78 2.84 7.45
N MET A 208 -10.80 3.73 7.62
CA MET A 208 -9.61 3.77 6.78
C MET A 208 -8.34 3.53 7.59
N THR A 209 -7.42 2.80 6.98
CA THR A 209 -6.00 2.80 7.28
C THR A 209 -5.29 3.67 6.26
N TYR A 210 -4.14 4.23 6.64
CA TYR A 210 -3.35 5.01 5.71
C TYR A 210 -1.86 4.91 6.03
N SER A 211 -1.04 5.04 5.00
CA SER A 211 0.42 5.01 5.08
C SER A 211 1.03 5.99 4.08
N ARG A 212 2.33 6.25 4.23
CA ARG A 212 3.08 7.15 3.34
C ARG A 212 4.47 6.64 3.07
N VAL A 213 4.99 6.95 1.89
CA VAL A 213 6.39 6.72 1.51
C VAL A 213 6.90 7.99 0.84
N SER A 214 8.00 8.55 1.34
CA SER A 214 8.73 9.61 0.63
C SER A 214 9.96 9.01 -0.02
N SER A 215 10.04 9.11 -1.34
CA SER A 215 11.21 8.74 -2.13
C SER A 215 11.72 9.98 -2.87
N GLY A 216 12.98 9.99 -3.32
CA GLY A 216 13.68 11.19 -3.82
C GLY A 216 12.80 12.24 -4.50
N ALA A 217 12.09 11.84 -5.56
CA ALA A 217 11.25 12.72 -6.38
C ALA A 217 9.75 12.70 -6.05
N GLN A 218 9.26 11.85 -5.14
CA GLN A 218 7.82 11.65 -4.94
C GLN A 218 7.43 11.41 -3.48
N ILE A 219 6.21 11.78 -3.12
CA ILE A 219 5.55 11.34 -1.89
C ILE A 219 4.30 10.56 -2.28
N ILE A 220 4.24 9.31 -1.85
CA ILE A 220 3.15 8.38 -2.14
C ILE A 220 2.33 8.23 -0.87
N TYR A 221 1.04 8.51 -0.97
CA TYR A 221 0.04 8.37 0.08
C TYR A 221 -0.85 7.18 -0.29
N THR A 222 -0.95 6.22 0.61
CA THR A 222 -1.79 5.04 0.41
C THR A 222 -2.90 5.05 1.44
N TYR A 223 -4.14 4.91 0.99
CA TYR A 223 -5.32 4.73 1.83
C TYR A 223 -5.92 3.37 1.52
N GLY A 224 -6.30 2.63 2.56
CA GLY A 224 -6.96 1.35 2.42
C GLY A 224 -8.08 1.22 3.43
N ILE A 225 -9.19 0.57 3.08
CA ILE A 225 -10.22 0.26 4.09
C ILE A 225 -9.65 -0.68 5.16
N ILE A 226 -10.08 -0.52 6.41
CA ILE A 226 -9.76 -1.48 7.48
C ILE A 226 -10.38 -2.84 7.10
N ASN A 227 -9.63 -3.92 7.24
CA ASN A 227 -10.10 -5.26 6.88
C ASN A 227 -11.40 -5.62 7.63
N GLY A 228 -12.39 -6.13 6.89
CA GLY A 228 -13.71 -6.49 7.40
C GLY A 228 -14.68 -5.32 7.56
N GLN A 229 -14.27 -4.09 7.30
CA GLN A 229 -15.17 -2.94 7.28
C GLN A 229 -15.88 -2.80 5.93
N THR A 230 -16.97 -2.02 5.92
CA THR A 230 -17.66 -1.59 4.71
C THR A 230 -18.00 -0.12 4.86
N ILE A 231 -17.65 0.69 3.88
CA ILE A 231 -18.05 2.11 3.85
C ILE A 231 -19.50 2.15 3.38
N PRO A 232 -20.48 2.54 4.22
CA PRO A 232 -21.86 2.66 3.80
C PRO A 232 -22.03 3.90 2.91
N THR A 233 -23.07 3.91 2.08
CA THR A 233 -23.37 5.05 1.19
C THR A 233 -23.62 6.36 1.94
N SER A 234 -24.06 6.29 3.21
CA SER A 234 -24.23 7.47 4.07
C SER A 234 -22.93 8.19 4.45
N GLN A 235 -21.77 7.57 4.17
CA GLN A 235 -20.46 8.18 4.36
C GLN A 235 -19.89 8.74 3.04
N CYS A 236 -20.65 8.69 1.95
CA CYS A 236 -20.31 9.32 0.68
C CYS A 236 -21.01 10.69 0.53
N PRO A 237 -20.33 11.70 -0.04
CA PRO A 237 -18.94 11.67 -0.50
C PRO A 237 -17.94 11.69 0.67
N PHE A 238 -16.78 11.06 0.47
CA PHE A 238 -15.65 11.16 1.40
C PHE A 238 -14.42 11.75 0.73
N THR A 239 -13.55 12.36 1.53
CA THR A 239 -12.32 13.00 1.06
C THR A 239 -11.10 12.22 1.53
N LEU A 240 -10.13 12.03 0.64
CA LEU A 240 -8.77 11.58 0.93
C LEU A 240 -7.84 12.74 0.62
N ALA A 241 -7.07 13.21 1.60
CA ALA A 241 -6.26 14.42 1.45
C ALA A 241 -4.77 14.15 1.68
N ALA A 242 -3.97 14.56 0.70
CA ALA A 242 -2.52 14.48 0.71
C ALA A 242 -1.95 15.90 0.87
N ASP A 243 -1.33 16.17 2.02
CA ASP A 243 -0.79 17.49 2.32
C ASP A 243 0.74 17.50 2.17
N LEU A 244 1.25 18.55 1.53
CA LEU A 244 2.68 18.86 1.45
C LEU A 244 2.99 20.12 2.24
N SER A 245 4.08 20.07 3.00
CA SER A 245 4.74 21.26 3.56
C SER A 245 5.79 21.76 2.57
N LEU A 246 5.79 23.06 2.29
CA LEU A 246 6.66 23.71 1.30
C LEU A 246 7.56 24.75 1.98
N SER A 247 8.71 25.06 1.37
CA SER A 247 9.68 26.02 1.91
C SER A 247 9.80 27.30 1.06
N GLY A 248 8.68 27.88 0.67
CA GLY A 248 8.63 29.13 -0.10
C GLY A 248 8.61 28.95 -1.63
N THR A 249 8.62 27.72 -2.13
CA THR A 249 8.42 27.41 -3.55
C THR A 249 7.03 26.84 -3.73
N ALA A 250 6.24 27.44 -4.63
CA ALA A 250 4.92 26.90 -4.97
C ALA A 250 5.07 25.50 -5.58
N HIS A 251 4.18 24.59 -5.20
CA HIS A 251 4.10 23.27 -5.77
C HIS A 251 3.18 23.28 -7.00
N SER A 252 3.62 22.61 -8.07
CA SER A 252 2.81 22.42 -9.28
C SER A 252 2.21 21.02 -9.26
N THR A 253 0.92 20.92 -9.56
CA THR A 253 0.20 19.64 -9.67
C THR A 253 0.59 18.83 -10.92
N SER A 254 1.43 19.40 -11.79
CA SER A 254 1.86 18.75 -13.03
C SER A 254 2.69 17.50 -12.72
N GLY A 255 2.12 16.34 -12.99
CA GLY A 255 2.74 15.02 -12.74
C GLY A 255 2.23 14.35 -11.47
N ASP A 256 1.32 14.99 -10.74
CA ASP A 256 0.62 14.39 -9.62
C ASP A 256 -0.51 13.52 -10.14
N ILE A 257 -0.59 12.30 -9.62
CA ILE A 257 -1.48 11.28 -10.13
C ILE A 257 -2.18 10.53 -9.00
N TYR A 258 -3.34 9.97 -9.30
CA TYR A 258 -4.04 9.06 -8.40
C TYR A 258 -4.46 7.77 -9.10
N SER A 259 -4.62 6.72 -8.31
CA SER A 259 -5.25 5.46 -8.69
C SER A 259 -6.10 4.93 -7.54
N VAL A 260 -7.37 4.60 -7.82
CA VAL A 260 -8.32 4.03 -6.86
C VAL A 260 -8.77 2.68 -7.36
N SER A 261 -8.42 1.61 -6.65
CA SER A 261 -8.98 0.28 -6.84
C SER A 261 -10.05 0.03 -5.79
N TYR A 262 -11.25 -0.37 -6.18
CA TYR A 262 -12.36 -0.57 -5.25
C TYR A 262 -13.22 -1.78 -5.62
N ALA A 263 -13.89 -2.36 -4.62
CA ALA A 263 -14.91 -3.38 -4.79
C ALA A 263 -16.20 -2.97 -4.07
N THR A 264 -17.33 -3.28 -4.70
CA THR A 264 -18.67 -3.06 -4.13
C THR A 264 -19.22 -4.37 -3.56
N SER A 265 -20.44 -4.35 -3.02
CA SER A 265 -21.13 -5.56 -2.54
C SER A 265 -21.27 -6.67 -3.61
N THR A 266 -21.14 -6.35 -4.89
CA THR A 266 -21.12 -7.33 -6.00
C THR A 266 -19.81 -8.10 -6.10
N GLY A 267 -18.76 -7.70 -5.39
CA GLY A 267 -17.42 -8.29 -5.44
C GLY A 267 -16.62 -7.91 -6.69
N GLN A 268 -17.19 -7.17 -7.64
CA GLN A 268 -16.46 -6.70 -8.82
C GLN A 268 -15.42 -5.65 -8.42
N ILE A 269 -14.17 -5.90 -8.80
CA ILE A 269 -13.06 -4.95 -8.64
C ILE A 269 -13.05 -4.01 -9.84
N ASN A 270 -13.01 -2.70 -9.56
CA ASN A 270 -12.91 -1.65 -10.56
C ASN A 270 -11.71 -0.76 -10.25
N THR A 271 -11.20 -0.05 -11.26
CA THR A 271 -10.07 0.87 -11.09
C THR A 271 -10.35 2.20 -11.78
N LEU A 272 -10.08 3.29 -11.07
CA LEU A 272 -10.13 4.66 -11.56
C LEU A 272 -8.73 5.25 -11.46
N SER A 273 -8.33 6.07 -12.43
CA SER A 273 -7.07 6.79 -12.38
C SER A 273 -7.21 8.16 -13.02
N GLY A 274 -6.31 9.08 -12.67
CA GLY A 274 -6.29 10.43 -13.20
C GLY A 274 -5.11 11.25 -12.66
N SER A 275 -5.17 12.55 -12.88
CA SER A 275 -4.18 13.54 -12.42
C SER A 275 -4.86 14.67 -11.64
N PHE A 276 -4.09 15.38 -10.83
CA PHE A 276 -4.55 16.56 -10.07
C PHE A 276 -4.43 17.86 -10.87
#